data_AF-A0A8T4IRS0-F1
#
_entry.id   AF-A0A8T4IRS0-F1
#
_cell.length_a   1.000
_cell.length_b   1.000
_cell.length_c   1.000
_cell.angle_alpha   90.00
_cell.angle_beta   90.00
_cell.angle_gamma   90.00
#
_symmetry.space_group_name_H-M   'P 1'
#
loop_
_entity.id
_entity.type
_entity.pdbx_description
1 polymer ?
#
loop_
_entity_poly.entity_id
_entity_poly.type
_entity_poly.pdbx_seq_one_letter_code
_entity_poly.pdbx_strand_id
1 'polypeptide(L)' 'MADDDCAACDGIGLTDHIEHTVETDPDGKQAPRERRWTGPCNTCRGSGKS' A
#
# COMPACT_ATOMS: atom_id res chain seq x y z
N MET A 1 19.20 7.25 18.30
CA MET A 1 18.05 6.43 17.87
C MET A 1 18.32 6.14 16.42
N ALA A 2 18.52 4.88 16.05
CA ALA A 2 18.83 4.52 14.67
C ALA A 2 17.59 4.79 13.83
N ASP A 3 17.67 5.78 12.94
CA ASP A 3 16.84 5.86 11.75
C ASP A 3 17.18 4.61 10.93
N ASP A 4 16.50 3.51 11.25
CA ASP A 4 16.61 2.28 10.48
C ASP A 4 15.85 2.55 9.18
N ASP A 5 16.60 3.00 8.18
CA ASP A 5 16.19 3.06 6.79
C ASP A 5 15.37 1.82 6.48
N CYS A 6 14.12 2.02 6.04
CA CYS A 6 13.24 0.90 5.75
C CYS A 6 13.73 0.14 4.53
N ALA A 7 14.64 -0.81 4.74
CA ALA A 7 15.27 -1.60 3.69
C ALA A 7 14.25 -2.40 2.87
N ALA A 8 13.08 -2.69 3.44
CA ALA A 8 11.97 -3.35 2.75
C ALA A 8 11.34 -2.50 1.63
N CYS A 9 11.56 -1.19 1.63
CA CYS A 9 11.00 -0.25 0.65
C CYS A 9 12.06 0.78 0.20
N ASP A 10 13.30 0.31 -0.03
CA ASP A 10 14.44 1.09 -0.53
C ASP A 10 14.76 2.37 0.29
N GLY A 11 14.41 2.40 1.58
CA GLY A 11 14.62 3.57 2.44
C GLY A 11 13.60 4.69 2.26
N ILE A 12 12.81 4.70 1.17
CA ILE A 12 11.88 5.80 0.83
C ILE A 12 10.67 5.85 1.80
N GLY A 13 10.38 4.73 2.46
CA GLY A 13 9.23 4.56 3.35
C GLY A 13 7.88 4.56 2.63
N LEU A 14 7.87 4.72 1.30
CA LEU A 14 6.68 4.64 0.45
C LEU A 14 6.80 3.46 -0.52
N THR A 15 5.67 2.85 -0.84
CA THR A 15 5.60 1.78 -1.84
C THR A 15 4.27 1.86 -2.60
N ASP A 16 4.22 1.22 -3.76
CA ASP A 16 3.00 1.04 -4.52
C ASP A 16 2.16 -0.06 -3.90
N HIS A 17 0.90 0.25 -3.64
CA HIS A 17 -0.08 -0.69 -3.10
C HIS A 17 -1.13 -0.99 -4.16
N ILE A 18 -1.51 -2.25 -4.24
CA ILE A 18 -2.60 -2.74 -5.09
C ILE A 18 -3.56 -3.49 -4.18
N GLU A 19 -4.76 -2.93 -3.98
CA GLU A 19 -5.85 -3.59 -3.28
C GLU A 19 -6.77 -4.26 -4.29
N HIS A 20 -7.10 -5.51 -4.01
CA HIS A 20 -8.07 -6.29 -4.76
C HIS A 20 -9.30 -6.47 -3.88
N THR A 21 -10.42 -5.90 -4.30
CA THR A 21 -11.72 -6.05 -3.64
C THR A 21 -12.72 -6.68 -4.58
N VAL A 22 -13.80 -7.20 -4.01
CA VAL A 22 -15.00 -7.58 -4.77
C VAL A 22 -16.10 -6.64 -4.31
N GLU A 23 -16.64 -5.86 -5.25
CA GLU A 23 -17.70 -4.88 -4.98
C GLU A 23 -18.97 -5.30 -5.72
N THR A 24 -20.12 -5.10 -5.09
CA THR A 24 -21.41 -5.33 -5.75
C THR A 24 -21.73 -4.15 -6.65
N ASP A 25 -21.93 -4.40 -7.94
CA ASP A 25 -22.32 -3.37 -8.91
C ASP A 25 -23.82 -3.01 -8.77
N PRO A 26 -24.29 -1.93 -9.42
CA PRO A 26 -25.68 -1.47 -9.32
C PRO A 26 -26.74 -2.50 -9.72
N ASP A 27 -26.40 -3.47 -10.56
CA ASP A 27 -27.25 -4.59 -10.99
C ASP A 27 -27.19 -5.79 -10.01
N GLY A 28 -26.49 -5.64 -8.88
CA GLY A 28 -26.43 -6.64 -7.82
C GLY A 28 -25.43 -7.78 -8.07
N LYS A 29 -24.56 -7.69 -9.07
CA LYS A 29 -23.53 -8.72 -9.33
C LYS A 29 -22.23 -8.34 -8.64
N GLN A 30 -21.45 -9.36 -8.29
CA GLN A 30 -20.12 -9.17 -7.73
C GLN A 30 -19.12 -8.94 -8.86
N ALA A 31 -18.40 -7.82 -8.79
CA ALA A 31 -17.36 -7.47 -9.75
C ALA A 31 -16.01 -7.26 -9.04
N PRO A 32 -14.91 -7.83 -9.56
CA PRO A 32 -13.58 -7.53 -9.04
C PRO A 32 -13.24 -6.07 -9.30
N ARG A 33 -12.64 -5.42 -8.30
CA ARG A 33 -12.15 -4.05 -8.36
C ARG A 33 -10.71 -4.00 -7.88
N GLU A 34 -9.91 -3.21 -8.58
CA GLU A 34 -8.51 -2.99 -8.25
C GLU A 34 -8.32 -1.52 -7.94
N ARG A 35 -7.68 -1.21 -6.82
CA ARG A 35 -7.32 0.16 -6.43
C ARG A 35 -5.82 0.24 -6.28
N ARG A 36 -5.19 1.16 -6.99
CA ARG A 36 -3.75 1.43 -6.90
C ARG A 36 -3.51 2.76 -6.22
N TRP A 37 -2.63 2.80 -5.23
CA TRP A 37 -2.19 4.04 -4.59
C TRP A 37 -0.75 3.90 -4.10
N THR A 38 -0.08 5.04 -3.97
CA THR A 38 1.22 5.11 -3.30
C THR A 38 0.99 5.45 -1.83
N GLY A 39 1.57 4.67 -0.92
CA GLY A 39 1.31 4.80 0.51
C GLY A 39 2.49 4.33 1.36
N PRO A 40 2.41 4.48 2.69
CA PRO A 40 3.47 4.03 3.59
C PRO A 40 3.72 2.54 3.41
N CYS A 41 5.00 2.16 3.41
CA CYS A 41 5.41 0.78 3.34
C CYS A 41 4.81 -0.04 4.49
N ASN A 42 4.13 -1.16 4.20
CA ASN A 42 3.44 -1.93 5.24
C ASN A 42 4.39 -2.52 6.30
N THR A 43 5.64 -2.79 5.92
CA THR A 43 6.66 -3.36 6.81
C THR A 43 7.12 -2.37 7.88
N CYS A 44 7.36 -1.11 7.50
CA CYS A 44 7.89 -0.08 8.40
C CYS A 44 6.89 1.05 8.69
N ARG A 45 5.65 0.94 8.20
CA ARG A 45 4.57 1.94 8.32
C ARG A 45 4.99 3.36 7.91
N GLY A 46 5.92 3.49 6.98
CA GLY A 46 6.44 4.78 6.53
C GLY A 46 7.62 5.34 7.32
N SER A 47 8.19 4.59 8.27
CA SER A 47 9.50 4.88 8.83
C SER A 47 10.58 4.79 7.73
N GLY A 48 11.59 5.65 7.78
CA GLY A 48 12.61 5.83 6.73
C GLY A 48 12.60 7.19 6.03
N LYS A 49 11.61 8.06 6.34
CA LYS A 49 11.68 9.47 5.93
C LYS A 49 12.62 10.24 6.86
N SER A 50 13.92 10.07 6.67
CA SER A 50 14.98 10.93 7.25
C SER A 50 15.32 12.08 6.30
#